data_AF-E8WSA2-F1
#
_entry.id   AF-E8WSA2-F1
#
_cell.length_a   1.000
_cell.length_b   1.000
_cell.length_c   1.000
_cell.angle_alpha   90.00
_cell.angle_beta   90.00
_cell.angle_gamma   90.00
#
_symmetry.space_group_name_H-M   'P 1'
#
loop_
_entity.id
_entity.type
_entity.pdbx_description
1 polymer ?
#
loop_
_entity_poly.entity_id
_entity_poly.type
_entity_poly.pdbx_seq_one_letter_code
_entity_poly.pdbx_strand_id
1 'polypeptide(L)'
;MAIKRGDVVSHSGAAEWGVGKVVEVGDTRASIHFNDGIVRKISSSHFASLQPAPPASFMPLVPPEQKAAPKTPKAPKTLKATSARQKKA
;
A
#
# COMPACT_ATOMS: atom_id res chain seq x y z
N MET A 1 7.93 13.41 -11.01
CA MET A 1 7.52 13.98 -9.71
C MET A 1 8.22 13.20 -8.60
N ALA A 2 8.70 13.86 -7.54
CA ALA A 2 9.19 13.19 -6.34
C ALA A 2 8.12 13.29 -5.25
N ILE A 3 7.63 12.15 -4.75
CA ILE A 3 6.50 12.08 -3.82
C ILE A 3 7.03 11.71 -2.42
N LYS A 4 6.62 12.46 -1.41
CA LYS A 4 7.02 12.29 0.00
C LYS A 4 5.82 11.91 0.86
N ARG A 5 6.09 11.28 2.00
CA ARG A 5 5.09 11.01 3.02
C ARG A 5 4.55 12.32 3.58
N GLY A 6 3.24 12.50 3.56
CA GLY A 6 2.55 13.72 3.98
C GLY A 6 2.13 14.64 2.83
N ASP A 7 2.66 14.46 1.62
CA ASP A 7 2.23 15.22 0.43
C ASP A 7 0.73 15.01 0.15
N VAL A 8 0.10 16.02 -0.44
CA VAL A 8 -1.31 16.01 -0.85
C VAL A 8 -1.38 16.12 -2.36
N VAL A 9 -2.09 15.17 -2.98
CA VAL A 9 -2.12 14.96 -4.44
C VAL A 9 -3.53 14.59 -4.91
N SER A 10 -3.84 14.85 -6.18
CA SER A 10 -5.03 14.34 -6.87
C SER A 10 -4.61 13.37 -7.98
N HIS A 11 -5.51 12.46 -8.39
CA HIS A 11 -5.25 11.52 -9.49
C HIS A 11 -6.02 11.95 -10.75
N SER A 12 -5.29 12.41 -11.77
CA SER A 12 -5.87 13.04 -12.98
C SER A 12 -6.77 12.08 -13.77
N GLY A 13 -6.41 10.79 -13.82
CA GLY A 13 -7.19 9.75 -14.49
C GLY A 13 -8.32 9.15 -13.66
N ALA A 14 -8.58 9.63 -12.44
CA ALA A 14 -9.65 9.11 -11.57
C ALA A 14 -10.19 10.21 -10.63
N ALA A 15 -10.89 11.19 -11.19
CA ALA A 15 -11.46 12.32 -10.45
C ALA A 15 -12.41 11.89 -9.32
N GLU A 16 -13.05 10.71 -9.45
CA GLU A 16 -13.85 10.03 -8.42
C GLU A 16 -13.12 9.80 -7.08
N TRP A 17 -11.80 9.64 -7.07
CA TRP A 17 -11.02 9.49 -5.82
C TRP A 17 -10.72 10.85 -5.17
N GLY A 18 -10.86 11.95 -5.93
CA GLY A 18 -10.62 13.31 -5.50
C GLY A 18 -9.17 13.57 -5.08
N VAL A 19 -9.01 14.25 -3.95
CA VAL A 19 -7.72 14.57 -3.32
C VAL A 19 -7.36 13.48 -2.31
N GLY A 20 -6.09 13.14 -2.20
CA GLY A 20 -5.57 12.18 -1.23
C GLY A 20 -4.22 12.58 -0.64
N LYS A 21 -3.93 12.06 0.55
CA LYS A 21 -2.69 12.28 1.29
C LYS A 21 -1.83 11.03 1.27
N VAL A 22 -0.54 11.20 0.98
CA VAL A 22 0.44 10.13 0.92
C VAL A 22 0.77 9.66 2.34
N VAL A 23 0.32 8.46 2.71
CA VAL A 23 0.50 7.90 4.07
C VAL A 23 1.78 7.08 4.21
N GLU A 24 2.32 6.55 3.11
CA GLU A 24 3.52 5.71 3.05
C GLU A 24 4.16 5.84 1.65
N VAL A 25 5.49 5.83 1.57
CA VAL A 25 6.25 5.76 0.31
C VAL A 25 7.26 4.63 0.46
N GLY A 26 7.26 3.68 -0.49
CA GLY A 26 8.28 2.66 -0.65
C GLY A 26 8.85 2.69 -2.07
N ASP A 27 9.90 1.89 -2.30
CA ASP A 27 10.83 1.98 -3.44
C ASP A 27 10.15 1.90 -4.82
N THR A 28 9.00 1.22 -4.90
CA THR A 28 8.27 0.95 -6.14
C THR A 28 6.83 1.47 -6.14
N ARG A 29 6.33 2.01 -5.02
CA ARG A 29 4.93 2.43 -4.86
C ARG A 29 4.71 3.33 -3.64
N ALA A 30 3.74 4.25 -3.77
CA ALA A 30 3.19 5.01 -2.65
C ALA A 30 1.82 4.46 -2.24
N SER A 31 1.52 4.50 -0.94
CA SER A 31 0.17 4.28 -0.41
C SER A 31 -0.45 5.65 -0.12
N ILE A 32 -1.62 5.91 -0.70
CA ILE A 32 -2.29 7.21 -0.67
C ILE A 32 -3.71 7.01 -0.15
N HIS A 33 -4.06 7.72 0.93
CA HIS A 33 -5.42 7.76 1.46
C HIS A 33 -6.20 8.86 0.74
N PHE A 34 -7.23 8.50 0.00
CA PHE A 34 -8.06 9.44 -0.76
C PHE A 34 -9.26 9.93 0.07
N ASN A 35 -9.87 11.06 -0.31
CA ASN A 35 -11.01 11.65 0.40
C ASN A 35 -12.22 10.70 0.46
N ASP A 36 -12.33 9.74 -0.46
CA ASP A 36 -13.34 8.67 -0.46
C ASP A 36 -13.16 7.63 0.68
N GLY A 37 -12.14 7.79 1.53
CA GLY A 37 -11.84 6.91 2.66
C GLY A 37 -11.03 5.67 2.30
N ILE A 38 -10.60 5.51 1.04
CA ILE A 38 -9.89 4.30 0.58
C ILE A 38 -8.40 4.58 0.41
N VAL A 39 -7.58 3.70 0.98
CA VAL A 39 -6.12 3.71 0.79
C VAL A 39 -5.75 2.91 -0.45
N ARG A 40 -5.35 3.58 -1.53
CA ARG A 40 -4.90 2.96 -2.78
C ARG A 40 -3.38 2.92 -2.88
N LYS A 41 -2.83 1.90 -3.55
CA LYS A 41 -1.39 1.74 -3.80
C LYS A 41 -1.06 2.04 -5.25
N ILE A 42 -0.38 3.16 -5.49
CA ILE A 42 0.01 3.65 -6.82
C ILE A 42 1.47 3.28 -7.07
N SER A 43 1.81 2.63 -8.19
CA SER A 43 3.21 2.33 -8.52
C SER A 43 3.95 3.58 -8.98
N SER A 44 5.28 3.60 -8.86
CA SER A 44 6.13 4.70 -9.33
C SER A 44 5.95 4.99 -10.83
N SER A 45 5.63 3.96 -11.63
CA SER A 45 5.28 4.07 -13.05
C SER A 45 4.06 4.98 -13.32
N HIS A 46 3.14 5.09 -12.36
CA HIS A 46 1.90 5.86 -12.47
C HIS A 46 2.00 7.22 -11.75
N PHE A 47 3.16 7.60 -11.21
CA PHE A 47 3.34 8.91 -10.55
C PHE A 47 3.22 10.11 -11.51
N ALA A 48 3.21 9.89 -12.84
CA ALA A 48 2.89 10.92 -13.82
C ALA A 48 1.39 11.30 -13.83
N SER A 49 0.51 10.41 -13.38
CA SER A 49 -0.94 10.63 -13.24
C SER A 49 -1.34 11.28 -11.91
N LEU A 50 -0.37 11.56 -11.03
CA LEU A 50 -0.58 12.27 -9.78
C LEU A 50 -0.18 13.74 -9.95
N GLN A 51 -1.05 14.65 -9.53
CA GLN A 51 -0.81 16.09 -9.55
C GLN A 51 -0.75 16.63 -8.11
N PRO A 52 0.08 17.64 -7.81
CA PRO A 52 0.05 18.32 -6.52
C PRO A 52 -1.33 18.95 -6.28
N ALA A 53 -1.88 18.78 -5.08
CA ALA A 53 -3.16 19.36 -4.68
C ALA A 53 -3.00 20.21 -3.40
N PRO A 54 -3.84 21.25 -3.17
CA PRO A 54 -3.71 22.08 -1.98
C PRO A 54 -3.92 21.25 -0.70
N PRO A 55 -3.11 21.44 0.35
CA PRO A 55 -3.23 20.64 1.58
C PRO A 55 -4.56 20.87 2.30
N ALA A 56 -5.19 22.03 2.11
CA ALA A 56 -6.53 22.36 2.63
C ALA A 56 -7.68 21.64 1.88
N SER A 57 -7.42 21.01 0.73
CA SER A 57 -8.43 20.25 -0.05
C SER A 57 -8.51 18.77 0.35
N PHE A 58 -7.66 18.31 1.27
CA PHE A 58 -7.73 16.96 1.82
C PHE A 58 -8.65 16.96 3.05
N MET A 59 -9.85 16.39 2.88
CA MET A 59 -10.87 16.22 3.90
C MET A 59 -11.27 14.75 3.95
N PRO A 60 -10.53 13.90 4.68
CA PRO A 60 -10.83 12.47 4.75
C PRO A 60 -12.11 12.23 5.55
N LEU A 61 -13.09 11.57 4.91
CA LEU A 61 -14.39 11.23 5.52
C LEU A 61 -14.27 10.29 6.74
N VAL A 62 -13.17 9.57 6.87
CA VAL A 62 -12.82 8.75 8.04
C VAL A 62 -11.37 9.04 8.48
N PRO A 63 -11.07 9.09 9.79
CA PRO A 63 -9.68 9.06 10.24
C PRO A 63 -9.02 7.76 9.75
N PRO A 64 -7.80 7.79 9.19
CA PRO A 64 -7.11 6.58 8.79
C PRO A 64 -6.71 5.77 10.03
N GLU A 65 -7.54 4.80 10.40
CA GLU A 65 -7.15 3.74 11.32
C GLU A 65 -5.82 3.14 10.85
N GLN A 66 -4.82 3.10 11.74
CA GLN A 66 -3.50 2.54 11.44
C GLN A 66 -3.57 1.01 11.44
N LYS A 67 -4.26 0.46 10.43
CA LYS A 67 -4.57 -0.96 10.33
C LYS A 67 -3.27 -1.75 10.17
N ALA A 68 -2.83 -2.35 11.28
CA ALA A 68 -1.52 -2.97 11.41
C ALA A 68 -1.26 -3.99 10.29
N ALA A 69 -0.01 -4.02 9.81
CA ALA A 69 0.34 -4.73 8.58
C ALA A 69 -0.07 -6.22 8.59
N PRO A 70 -0.63 -6.74 7.49
CA PRO A 70 -1.04 -8.14 7.42
C PRO A 70 0.19 -9.06 7.53
N LYS A 71 0.27 -9.83 8.62
CA LYS A 71 1.33 -10.80 8.86
C LYS A 71 1.20 -11.96 7.86
N THR A 72 2.15 -12.10 6.93
CA THR A 72 2.21 -13.26 6.02
C THR A 72 3.60 -13.92 5.99
N PRO A 73 3.84 -14.93 6.85
CA PRO A 73 4.94 -15.87 6.67
C PRO A 73 4.56 -16.97 5.66
N LYS A 74 5.40 -17.09 4.62
CA LYS A 74 5.49 -18.12 3.57
C LYS A 74 4.92 -19.51 3.91
N ALA A 75 4.19 -20.10 2.96
CA ALA A 75 3.86 -21.53 2.96
C ALA A 75 5.11 -22.40 2.68
N PRO A 76 5.37 -23.47 3.47
CA PRO A 76 6.50 -24.37 3.25
C PRO A 76 6.18 -25.50 2.24
N LYS A 77 6.56 -25.34 0.97
CA LYS A 77 6.56 -26.43 -0.03
C LYS A 77 7.82 -27.31 0.08
N THR A 78 7.85 -28.28 1.00
CA THR A 78 8.51 -29.58 0.79
C THR A 78 8.20 -30.57 1.92
N LEU A 79 7.46 -31.64 1.60
CA LEU A 79 7.60 -32.91 2.29
C LEU A 79 8.42 -33.82 1.37
N LYS A 80 9.75 -33.85 1.55
CA LYS A 80 10.60 -34.89 0.94
C LYS A 80 10.52 -36.15 1.79
N ALA A 81 10.36 -37.30 1.14
CA ALA A 81 10.33 -38.59 1.81
C ALA A 81 11.71 -38.98 2.36
N THR A 82 11.73 -39.67 3.51
CA THR A 82 12.26 -41.05 3.67
C THR A 82 12.08 -41.50 5.12
N SER A 83 11.11 -42.38 5.40
CA SER A 83 11.05 -43.13 6.67
C SER A 83 11.67 -44.50 6.47
N ALA A 84 12.95 -44.65 6.82
CA ALA A 84 13.66 -45.93 6.80
C ALA A 84 14.74 -45.96 7.90
N ARG A 85 14.78 -47.06 8.69
CA ARG A 85 15.76 -47.32 9.77
C ARG A 85 15.57 -46.36 10.99
N GLN A 86 15.69 -46.71 12.27
CA GLN A 86 16.01 -47.94 13.05
C GLN A 86 15.12 -47.87 14.35
N LYS A 87 15.15 -48.67 15.42
CA LYS A 87 16.06 -49.72 15.94
C LYS A 87 15.28 -50.74 16.80
N LYS A 88 15.65 -52.02 16.65
CA LYS A 88 15.31 -53.22 17.45
C LYS A 88 15.33 -53.03 18.98
N ALA A 89 14.36 -53.59 19.71
CA ALA A 89 14.54 -54.08 21.07
C ALA A 89 13.81 -55.42 21.15
#